data_AF-A0A941VY23-F1
#
_entry.id   AF-A0A941VY23-F1
#
_cell.length_a   1.000
_cell.length_b   1.000
_cell.length_c   1.000
_cell.angle_alpha   90.00
_cell.angle_beta   90.00
_cell.angle_gamma   90.00
#
_symmetry.space_group_name_H-M   'P 1'
#
loop_
_entity.id
_entity.type
_entity.pdbx_description
1 polymer ?
#
loop_
_entity_poly.entity_id
_entity_poly.type
_entity_poly.pdbx_seq_one_letter_code
_entity_poly.pdbx_strand_id
1 'polypeptide(L)'
;FNVELLWERVRGGQEGLFLMEALKRHPRAPQGRQRKETRYSHIIVRVPERDYVRDERLEDGLGRKTLLRELRRLHEQDLGRYLAEHATIRYQLEADPTLRTGEVQFLFGRAIYLPDENEIPVFQIQAAAEAGGDWRDVGPIYPGQRLTLLNGDRRASSFAVAAWPFPGGESVLLMLRPGTPALVDVVAEPPGGLILTGDDAGGFTARDRRGRGLRLRVTAVGENLVAVGKPATVRTPPKPHSAPPAVVPAAPADEPALAPEPTLDEADDTCPLIDPWGRREPKLGLPVEFAEPVEPQVATPLEPAPASEEQPSPPLSSPIPPEPLVAGLDQRTWIPQRPAARVQVAGIALQRLSAYAAAGISDWRIGFNRAGGLVPSSHPDAAAWLRVDNADRLFGEVVGLETLLELPGTWQPFPELQLELHAAPQPMMAHYLGWVRLPAPLTVPVPRERAVSFGRGSEADIAPRLLADPRSLRWDGDSARTVGVNAEYLGLSRRHLCLQVRRDDWWVQLESQNMPVYRLALTGELLDVLSPGVNTAATAKPGELLVAGGYVLALGAVE
;
A
#
# COMPACT_ATOMS: atom_id res chain seq x y z
N PHE A 1 20.85 -12.64 -0.25
CA PHE A 1 19.87 -13.28 0.64
C PHE A 1 20.59 -13.93 1.82
N ASN A 2 20.21 -13.65 3.07
CA ASN A 2 20.82 -14.29 4.24
C ASN A 2 19.71 -14.89 5.13
N VAL A 3 19.69 -16.22 5.26
CA VAL A 3 18.64 -16.95 5.99
C VAL A 3 18.69 -16.68 7.50
N GLU A 4 19.87 -16.48 8.06
CA GLU A 4 20.07 -16.24 9.49
C GLU A 4 19.41 -14.93 9.90
N LEU A 5 19.43 -13.91 9.03
CA LEU A 5 18.77 -12.63 9.30
C LEU A 5 17.24 -12.69 9.23
N LEU A 6 16.67 -13.77 8.67
CA LEU A 6 15.23 -13.93 8.45
C LEU A 6 14.57 -14.92 9.42
N TRP A 7 15.32 -15.95 9.82
CA TRP A 7 14.80 -17.05 10.63
C TRP A 7 14.67 -16.67 12.11
N GLU A 8 15.76 -16.16 12.69
CA GLU A 8 15.86 -15.82 14.11
C GLU A 8 16.72 -14.59 14.35
N ARG A 9 16.65 -14.05 15.57
CA ARG A 9 17.44 -12.86 15.92
C ARG A 9 18.87 -13.26 16.20
N VAL A 10 19.79 -12.88 15.32
CA VAL A 10 21.22 -13.22 15.45
C VAL A 10 22.05 -12.04 15.97
N ARG A 11 21.60 -10.79 15.80
CA ARG A 11 22.35 -9.58 16.23
C ARG A 11 21.47 -8.49 16.85
N GLY A 12 22.07 -7.65 17.69
CA GLY A 12 21.47 -6.39 18.15
C GLY A 12 21.35 -5.38 17.01
N GLY A 13 20.24 -4.66 16.93
CA GLY A 13 19.96 -3.64 15.89
C GLY A 13 19.03 -4.09 14.74
N GLN A 14 18.59 -5.35 14.71
CA GLN A 14 17.57 -5.80 13.77
C GLN A 14 16.16 -5.44 14.29
N GLU A 15 15.37 -4.75 13.45
CA GLU A 15 13.98 -4.36 13.70
C GLU A 15 12.99 -5.32 13.04
N GLY A 16 11.82 -5.53 13.67
CA GLY A 16 10.74 -6.39 13.15
C GLY A 16 10.61 -7.74 13.85
N LEU A 17 9.67 -8.56 13.37
CA LEU A 17 9.44 -9.93 13.83
C LEU A 17 10.07 -10.92 12.84
N PHE A 18 10.90 -11.82 13.35
CA PHE A 18 11.53 -12.87 12.57
C PHE A 18 10.57 -14.01 12.27
N LEU A 19 10.81 -14.78 11.22
CA LEU A 19 9.87 -15.79 10.76
C LEU A 19 9.58 -16.86 11.83
N MET A 20 10.61 -17.38 12.51
CA MET A 20 10.41 -18.38 13.57
C MET A 20 9.57 -17.80 14.71
N GLU A 21 9.84 -16.57 15.12
CA GLU A 21 9.10 -15.90 16.18
C GLU A 21 7.66 -15.62 15.78
N ALA A 22 7.43 -15.18 14.54
CA ALA A 22 6.09 -14.94 14.00
C ALA A 22 5.25 -16.24 13.94
N LEU A 23 5.84 -17.35 13.48
CA LEU A 23 5.17 -18.67 13.48
C LEU A 23 4.87 -19.17 14.90
N LYS A 24 5.74 -18.86 15.87
CA LYS A 24 5.54 -19.18 17.29
C LYS A 24 4.43 -18.35 17.93
N ARG A 25 4.35 -17.05 17.62
CA ARG A 25 3.31 -16.14 18.13
C ARG A 25 1.93 -16.39 17.51
N HIS A 26 1.88 -16.92 16.29
CA HIS A 26 0.65 -17.11 15.53
C HIS A 26 0.45 -18.57 15.10
N PRO A 27 0.12 -19.50 16.02
CA PRO A 27 -0.18 -20.89 15.68
C PRO A 27 -1.45 -21.00 14.81
N ARG A 28 -1.50 -22.03 13.97
CA ARG A 28 -2.67 -22.39 13.15
C ARG A 28 -3.85 -22.85 13.99
N ALA A 29 -3.56 -23.57 15.07
CA ALA A 29 -4.50 -23.97 16.10
C ALA A 29 -3.83 -23.79 17.48
N PRO A 30 -4.36 -22.94 18.37
CA PRO A 30 -3.80 -22.73 19.69
C PRO A 30 -3.90 -24.00 20.52
N GLN A 31 -3.00 -24.15 21.49
CA GLN A 31 -3.00 -25.29 22.41
C GLN A 31 -4.30 -25.31 23.23
N GLY A 32 -5.13 -26.32 22.99
CA GLY A 32 -6.35 -26.58 23.77
C GLY A 32 -6.12 -27.76 24.71
N ARG A 33 -7.00 -27.94 25.71
CA ARG A 33 -6.95 -29.05 26.70
C ARG A 33 -6.79 -30.47 26.09
N GLN A 34 -7.08 -30.64 24.80
CA GLN A 34 -7.07 -31.92 24.07
C GLN A 34 -6.36 -31.85 22.69
N ARG A 35 -5.82 -30.69 22.28
CA ARG A 35 -5.24 -30.50 20.92
C ARG A 35 -3.79 -30.07 20.98
N LYS A 36 -2.93 -30.79 20.24
CA LYS A 36 -1.54 -30.40 19.97
C LYS A 36 -1.54 -29.07 19.20
N GLU A 37 -0.65 -28.17 19.60
CA GLU A 37 -0.43 -26.91 18.90
C GLU A 37 0.11 -27.19 17.50
N THR A 38 -0.51 -26.60 16.47
CA THR A 38 -0.08 -26.78 15.07
C THR A 38 0.42 -25.48 14.46
N ARG A 39 1.53 -25.53 13.70
CA ARG A 39 2.13 -24.39 12.99
C ARG A 39 1.74 -24.37 11.51
N TYR A 40 1.95 -23.23 10.86
CA TYR A 40 1.73 -23.10 9.41
C TYR A 40 2.91 -23.67 8.64
N SER A 41 2.65 -24.45 7.59
CA SER A 41 3.68 -25.09 6.75
C SER A 41 3.86 -24.41 5.39
N HIS A 42 2.95 -23.52 4.98
CA HIS A 42 2.97 -22.81 3.71
C HIS A 42 3.26 -21.33 3.96
N ILE A 43 4.36 -20.82 3.40
CA ILE A 43 4.84 -19.45 3.64
C ILE A 43 5.27 -18.82 2.32
N ILE A 44 4.72 -17.65 2.02
CA ILE A 44 5.22 -16.78 0.95
C ILE A 44 6.19 -15.78 1.58
N VAL A 45 7.38 -15.68 1.00
CA VAL A 45 8.43 -14.75 1.40
C VAL A 45 8.54 -13.69 0.31
N ARG A 46 8.15 -12.47 0.62
CA ARG A 46 8.29 -11.33 -0.28
C ARG A 46 9.56 -10.58 -0.01
N VAL A 47 10.29 -10.32 -1.09
CA VAL A 47 11.56 -9.59 -1.08
C VAL A 47 11.49 -8.41 -2.04
N PRO A 48 12.35 -7.40 -1.88
CA PRO A 48 12.38 -6.24 -2.75
C PRO A 48 12.59 -6.67 -4.20
N GLU A 49 11.79 -6.14 -5.12
CA GLU A 49 11.87 -6.47 -6.55
C GLU A 49 13.28 -6.28 -7.11
N ARG A 50 13.98 -5.23 -6.68
CA ARG A 50 15.37 -4.96 -7.09
C ARG A 50 16.31 -6.11 -6.71
N ASP A 51 16.17 -6.68 -5.53
CA ASP A 51 17.03 -7.74 -5.04
C ASP A 51 16.68 -9.08 -5.72
N TYR A 52 15.39 -9.29 -6.00
CA TYR A 52 14.89 -10.42 -6.79
C TYR A 52 15.46 -10.42 -8.22
N VAL A 53 15.30 -9.31 -8.94
CA VAL A 53 15.77 -9.15 -10.32
C VAL A 53 17.29 -9.18 -10.39
N ARG A 54 17.99 -8.65 -9.37
CA ARG A 54 19.45 -8.71 -9.30
C ARG A 54 19.96 -10.15 -9.22
N ASP A 55 19.38 -10.98 -8.35
CA ASP A 55 19.73 -12.39 -8.23
C ASP A 55 19.41 -13.18 -9.51
N GLU A 56 18.29 -12.86 -10.16
CA GLU A 56 17.92 -13.45 -11.43
C GLU A 56 18.91 -13.10 -12.56
N ARG A 57 19.41 -11.86 -12.59
CA ARG A 57 20.32 -11.40 -13.65
C ARG A 57 21.79 -11.72 -13.40
N LEU A 58 22.24 -11.74 -12.14
CA LEU A 58 23.65 -11.89 -11.79
C LEU A 58 24.00 -13.30 -11.32
N GLU A 59 23.04 -14.02 -10.72
CA GLU A 59 23.29 -15.31 -10.08
C GLU A 59 22.34 -16.41 -10.61
N ASP A 60 21.62 -16.17 -11.72
CA ASP A 60 20.63 -17.08 -12.31
C ASP A 60 19.60 -17.64 -11.30
N GLY A 61 19.30 -16.85 -10.27
CA GLY A 61 18.39 -17.25 -9.20
C GLY A 61 18.97 -18.27 -8.21
N LEU A 62 20.30 -18.41 -8.13
CA LEU A 62 20.96 -19.31 -7.18
C LEU A 62 20.73 -18.87 -5.73
N GLY A 63 20.74 -17.57 -5.46
CA GLY A 63 20.47 -17.00 -4.14
C GLY A 63 19.07 -17.34 -3.65
N ARG A 64 18.02 -17.15 -4.48
CA ARG A 64 16.64 -17.53 -4.12
C ARG A 64 16.48 -19.02 -3.85
N LYS A 65 17.05 -19.89 -4.70
CA LYS A 65 16.96 -21.35 -4.53
C LYS A 65 17.64 -21.81 -3.24
N THR A 66 18.79 -21.21 -2.91
CA THR A 66 19.53 -21.52 -1.68
C THR A 66 18.75 -21.06 -0.45
N LEU A 67 18.20 -19.83 -0.48
CA LEU A 67 17.38 -19.32 0.62
C LEU A 67 16.17 -20.22 0.93
N LEU A 68 15.41 -20.61 -0.11
CA LEU A 68 14.21 -21.44 0.07
C LEU A 68 14.56 -22.83 0.63
N ARG A 69 15.70 -23.40 0.23
CA ARG A 69 16.20 -24.67 0.75
C ARG A 69 16.55 -24.59 2.23
N GLU A 70 17.28 -23.54 2.63
CA GLU A 70 17.67 -23.34 4.02
C GLU A 70 16.47 -23.02 4.91
N LEU A 71 15.52 -22.18 4.45
CA LEU A 71 14.28 -21.91 5.19
C LEU A 71 13.45 -23.19 5.41
N ARG A 72 13.39 -24.08 4.41
CA ARG A 72 12.73 -25.38 4.55
C ARG A 72 13.44 -26.25 5.59
N ARG A 73 14.78 -26.33 5.51
CA ARG A 73 15.61 -27.11 6.44
C ARG A 73 15.42 -26.65 7.88
N LEU A 74 15.50 -25.34 8.13
CA LEU A 74 15.34 -24.76 9.48
C LEU A 74 13.92 -24.93 10.01
N HIS A 75 12.90 -24.77 9.16
CA HIS A 75 11.51 -25.00 9.56
C HIS A 75 11.27 -26.45 9.97
N GLU A 76 11.76 -27.41 9.19
CA GLU A 76 11.66 -28.83 9.54
C GLU A 76 12.38 -29.12 10.87
N GLN A 77 13.60 -28.60 11.03
CA GLN A 77 14.43 -28.80 12.21
C GLN A 77 13.78 -28.25 13.49
N ASP A 78 13.30 -27.00 13.47
CA ASP A 78 12.86 -26.31 14.68
C ASP A 78 11.36 -26.46 14.96
N LEU A 79 10.55 -26.58 13.89
CA LEU A 79 9.09 -26.55 13.97
C LEU A 79 8.41 -27.82 13.42
N GLY A 80 9.15 -28.77 12.83
CA GLY A 80 8.60 -30.00 12.24
C GLY A 80 7.69 -30.80 13.18
N ARG A 81 8.07 -30.88 14.47
CA ARG A 81 7.26 -31.56 15.50
C ARG A 81 5.87 -30.94 15.78
N TYR A 82 5.66 -29.70 15.35
CA TYR A 82 4.40 -28.97 15.50
C TYR A 82 3.61 -28.89 14.19
N LEU A 83 4.02 -29.64 13.16
CA LEU A 83 3.26 -29.73 11.92
C LEU A 83 2.15 -30.78 12.05
N ALA A 84 1.13 -30.67 11.21
CA ALA A 84 0.12 -31.72 11.11
C ALA A 84 0.76 -32.98 10.51
N GLU A 85 0.19 -34.15 10.82
CA GLU A 85 0.75 -35.49 10.56
C GLU A 85 1.14 -35.77 9.09
N HIS A 86 0.62 -34.97 8.14
CA HIS A 86 0.93 -35.03 6.71
C HIS A 86 1.19 -33.65 6.08
N ALA A 87 1.57 -32.65 6.86
CA ALA A 87 1.83 -31.32 6.33
C ALA A 87 3.23 -31.25 5.70
N THR A 88 3.28 -30.89 4.42
CA THR A 88 4.53 -30.59 3.70
C THR A 88 4.90 -29.13 3.89
N ILE A 89 6.17 -28.85 4.20
CA ILE A 89 6.70 -27.48 4.29
C ILE A 89 6.95 -26.96 2.87
N ARG A 90 6.26 -25.87 2.52
CA ARG A 90 6.38 -25.21 1.22
C ARG A 90 6.70 -23.74 1.42
N TYR A 91 7.63 -23.25 0.62
CA TYR A 91 8.04 -21.86 0.57
C TYR A 91 8.00 -21.37 -0.88
N GLN A 92 7.52 -20.16 -1.07
CA GLN A 92 7.59 -19.44 -2.34
C GLN A 92 8.22 -18.08 -2.11
N LEU A 93 9.10 -17.66 -3.03
CA LEU A 93 9.66 -16.32 -3.03
C LEU A 93 8.92 -15.45 -4.05
N GLU A 94 8.47 -14.27 -3.65
CA GLU A 94 7.80 -13.30 -4.51
C GLU A 94 8.55 -11.96 -4.52
N ALA A 95 8.59 -11.31 -5.67
CA ALA A 95 9.07 -9.94 -5.80
C ALA A 95 7.97 -8.96 -5.36
N ASP A 96 8.32 -7.99 -4.52
CA ASP A 96 7.43 -6.92 -4.11
C ASP A 96 8.09 -5.55 -4.40
N PRO A 97 7.53 -4.73 -5.30
CA PRO A 97 8.06 -3.41 -5.62
C PRO A 97 7.89 -2.41 -4.46
N THR A 98 7.02 -2.71 -3.49
CA THR A 98 6.74 -1.84 -2.34
C THR A 98 7.71 -2.06 -1.18
N LEU A 99 8.46 -3.17 -1.17
CA LEU A 99 9.42 -3.48 -0.13
C LEU A 99 10.76 -2.77 -0.38
N ARG A 100 11.33 -2.19 0.68
CA ARG A 100 12.66 -1.57 0.62
C ARG A 100 13.77 -2.59 0.74
N THR A 101 14.97 -2.22 0.31
CA THR A 101 16.17 -3.00 0.54
C THR A 101 16.35 -3.34 2.02
N GLY A 102 16.49 -4.63 2.32
CA GLY A 102 16.60 -5.13 3.69
C GLY A 102 15.26 -5.39 4.39
N GLU A 103 14.13 -4.98 3.81
CA GLU A 103 12.80 -5.39 4.28
C GLU A 103 12.40 -6.71 3.63
N VAL A 104 11.77 -7.57 4.42
CA VAL A 104 11.17 -8.83 3.96
C VAL A 104 9.80 -8.95 4.60
N GLN A 105 8.82 -9.40 3.83
CA GLN A 105 7.48 -9.68 4.33
C GLN A 105 7.19 -11.17 4.26
N PHE A 106 6.67 -11.72 5.35
CA PHE A 106 6.20 -13.10 5.42
C PHE A 106 4.68 -13.13 5.38
N LEU A 107 4.11 -13.89 4.45
CA LEU A 107 2.68 -14.18 4.42
C LEU A 107 2.48 -15.65 4.73
N PHE A 108 1.72 -15.92 5.78
CA PHE A 108 1.27 -17.24 6.17
C PHE A 108 -0.09 -17.12 6.85
N GLY A 109 -0.92 -18.14 6.72
CA GLY A 109 -2.29 -18.09 7.23
C GLY A 109 -3.14 -19.22 6.65
N ARG A 110 -4.40 -19.32 7.10
CA ARG A 110 -5.30 -20.39 6.67
C ARG A 110 -5.70 -20.30 5.19
N ALA A 111 -5.63 -19.12 4.61
CA ALA A 111 -5.91 -18.86 3.20
C ALA A 111 -4.64 -18.81 2.32
N ILE A 112 -3.45 -18.97 2.89
CA ILE A 112 -2.20 -19.06 2.13
C ILE A 112 -1.96 -20.52 1.80
N TYR A 113 -1.96 -20.83 0.50
CA TYR A 113 -1.76 -22.18 -0.01
C TYR A 113 -0.73 -22.16 -1.13
N LEU A 114 0.25 -23.06 -1.06
CA LEU A 114 1.26 -23.26 -2.08
C LEU A 114 1.02 -24.65 -2.68
N PRO A 115 0.71 -24.77 -3.98
CA PRO A 115 0.45 -26.06 -4.62
C PRO A 115 1.70 -26.91 -4.74
N ASP A 116 1.50 -28.22 -4.95
CA ASP A 116 2.58 -29.09 -5.41
C ASP A 116 2.90 -28.85 -6.89
N GLU A 117 4.06 -29.31 -7.37
CA GLU A 117 4.45 -29.19 -8.79
C GLU A 117 3.46 -29.91 -9.71
N ASN A 118 2.84 -30.99 -9.23
CA ASN A 118 1.88 -31.81 -10.00
C ASN A 118 0.41 -31.58 -9.62
N GLU A 119 0.13 -30.58 -8.77
CA GLU A 119 -1.23 -30.31 -8.31
C GLU A 119 -2.01 -29.50 -9.35
N ILE A 120 -3.16 -30.02 -9.77
CA ILE A 120 -4.00 -29.39 -10.81
C ILE A 120 -5.10 -28.56 -10.14
N PRO A 121 -5.35 -27.32 -10.59
CA PRO A 121 -6.40 -26.49 -10.02
C PRO A 121 -7.79 -27.05 -10.31
N VAL A 122 -8.72 -26.89 -9.35
CA VAL A 122 -10.12 -27.33 -9.49
C VAL A 122 -11.00 -26.18 -9.97
N PHE A 123 -10.66 -24.94 -9.59
CA PHE A 123 -11.38 -23.74 -10.01
C PHE A 123 -10.43 -22.63 -10.45
N GLN A 124 -10.91 -21.75 -11.32
CA GLN A 124 -10.28 -20.50 -11.70
C GLN A 124 -11.16 -19.33 -11.25
N ILE A 125 -10.54 -18.29 -10.72
CA ILE A 125 -11.21 -17.08 -10.24
C ILE A 125 -10.98 -15.96 -11.25
N GLN A 126 -12.06 -15.33 -11.69
CA GLN A 126 -12.02 -14.12 -12.50
C GLN A 126 -12.73 -12.98 -11.80
N ALA A 127 -12.28 -11.75 -12.03
CA ALA A 127 -12.90 -10.54 -11.52
C ALA A 127 -13.08 -9.50 -12.63
N ALA A 128 -14.17 -8.75 -12.58
CA ALA A 128 -14.47 -7.65 -13.48
C ALA A 128 -15.06 -6.48 -12.69
N ALA A 129 -14.82 -5.25 -13.15
CA ALA A 129 -15.55 -4.10 -12.65
C ALA A 129 -17.07 -4.30 -12.90
N GLU A 130 -17.91 -3.75 -12.03
CA GLU A 130 -19.35 -3.87 -12.19
C GLU A 130 -19.85 -3.20 -13.49
N ALA A 131 -19.29 -2.02 -13.81
CA ALA A 131 -19.64 -1.26 -15.01
C ALA A 131 -18.84 -1.65 -16.28
N GLY A 132 -17.81 -2.51 -16.16
CA GLY A 132 -16.89 -2.84 -17.26
C GLY A 132 -16.96 -4.31 -17.67
N GLY A 133 -16.93 -4.61 -18.97
CA GLY A 133 -17.08 -5.98 -19.51
C GLY A 133 -15.84 -6.88 -19.40
N ASP A 134 -14.69 -6.33 -19.03
CA ASP A 134 -13.41 -7.04 -19.11
C ASP A 134 -13.16 -7.90 -17.87
N TRP A 135 -13.28 -9.22 -18.05
CA TRP A 135 -12.91 -10.20 -17.04
C TRP A 135 -11.41 -10.37 -16.99
N ARG A 136 -10.85 -10.26 -15.79
CA ARG A 136 -9.43 -10.46 -15.52
C ARG A 136 -9.25 -11.72 -14.70
N ASP A 137 -8.23 -12.49 -15.05
CA ASP A 137 -7.84 -13.64 -14.26
C ASP A 137 -7.22 -13.20 -12.93
N VAL A 138 -7.67 -13.79 -11.83
CA VAL A 138 -7.23 -13.46 -10.47
C VAL A 138 -6.33 -14.56 -9.93
N GLY A 139 -6.74 -15.82 -10.11
CA GLY A 139 -5.93 -16.95 -9.68
C GLY A 139 -6.69 -18.28 -9.55
N PRO A 140 -5.96 -19.39 -9.44
CA PRO A 140 -6.53 -20.73 -9.26
C PRO A 140 -6.90 -21.07 -7.81
N ILE A 141 -7.77 -22.07 -7.64
CA ILE A 141 -8.04 -22.75 -6.36
C ILE A 141 -7.69 -24.23 -6.50
N TYR A 142 -6.85 -24.73 -5.59
CA TYR A 142 -6.38 -26.12 -5.58
C TYR A 142 -7.17 -27.02 -4.64
N PRO A 143 -7.18 -28.36 -4.82
CA PRO A 143 -7.93 -29.29 -3.97
C PRO A 143 -7.61 -29.17 -2.47
N GLY A 144 -6.33 -28.91 -2.12
CA GLY A 144 -5.91 -28.73 -0.73
C GLY A 144 -6.23 -27.34 -0.14
N GLN A 145 -6.64 -26.38 -0.97
CA GLN A 145 -6.88 -24.99 -0.60
C GLN A 145 -8.31 -24.79 -0.10
N ARG A 146 -8.53 -25.01 1.20
CA ARG A 146 -9.87 -24.83 1.81
C ARG A 146 -10.38 -23.40 1.78
N LEU A 147 -9.50 -22.41 1.89
CA LEU A 147 -9.87 -21.00 1.99
C LEU A 147 -9.05 -20.19 0.99
N THR A 148 -9.70 -19.25 0.31
CA THR A 148 -9.05 -18.27 -0.56
C THR A 148 -9.62 -16.89 -0.26
N LEU A 149 -8.75 -15.93 0.05
CA LEU A 149 -9.17 -14.58 0.43
C LEU A 149 -8.82 -13.58 -0.69
N LEU A 150 -9.82 -12.82 -1.12
CA LEU A 150 -9.72 -11.79 -2.14
C LEU A 150 -9.94 -10.40 -1.53
N ASN A 151 -9.02 -9.48 -1.75
CA ASN A 151 -9.22 -8.05 -1.48
C ASN A 151 -8.28 -7.18 -2.33
N GLY A 152 -8.24 -5.87 -2.07
CA GLY A 152 -7.31 -4.95 -2.74
C GLY A 152 -5.91 -4.91 -2.15
N ASP A 153 -5.67 -5.54 -1.01
CA ASP A 153 -4.40 -5.49 -0.30
C ASP A 153 -3.59 -6.78 -0.52
N ARG A 154 -2.52 -6.65 -1.31
CA ARG A 154 -1.55 -7.73 -1.52
C ARG A 154 -0.97 -8.29 -0.23
N ARG A 155 -0.88 -7.50 0.85
CA ARG A 155 -0.27 -7.90 2.12
C ARG A 155 -1.18 -8.78 2.98
N ALA A 156 -2.47 -8.83 2.67
CA ALA A 156 -3.48 -9.47 3.51
C ALA A 156 -4.39 -10.44 2.76
N SER A 157 -4.18 -10.69 1.46
CA SER A 157 -4.98 -11.60 0.63
C SER A 157 -4.19 -12.79 0.10
N SER A 158 -4.91 -13.84 -0.30
CA SER A 158 -4.38 -14.91 -1.15
C SER A 158 -4.14 -14.37 -2.55
N PHE A 159 -5.10 -13.62 -3.09
CA PHE A 159 -4.97 -12.93 -4.35
C PHE A 159 -5.49 -11.49 -4.21
N ALA A 160 -4.66 -10.54 -4.60
CA ALA A 160 -5.08 -9.14 -4.66
C ALA A 160 -5.75 -8.84 -5.99
N VAL A 161 -6.98 -8.32 -5.92
CA VAL A 161 -7.76 -7.95 -7.09
C VAL A 161 -7.45 -6.50 -7.45
N ALA A 162 -6.98 -6.27 -8.68
CA ALA A 162 -6.71 -4.93 -9.19
C ALA A 162 -8.01 -4.11 -9.26
N ALA A 163 -7.92 -2.81 -8.97
CA ALA A 163 -9.07 -1.89 -8.93
C ALA A 163 -10.16 -2.32 -7.94
N TRP A 164 -9.77 -2.84 -6.77
CA TRP A 164 -10.69 -3.19 -5.69
C TRP A 164 -11.54 -1.97 -5.27
N PRO A 165 -12.88 -2.02 -5.39
CA PRO A 165 -13.71 -0.84 -5.21
C PRO A 165 -14.06 -0.56 -3.74
N PHE A 166 -13.69 -1.46 -2.81
CA PHE A 166 -14.06 -1.38 -1.40
C PHE A 166 -12.87 -0.89 -0.56
N PRO A 167 -12.84 0.40 -0.16
CA PRO A 167 -11.74 0.95 0.61
C PRO A 167 -11.80 0.52 2.08
N GLY A 168 -12.92 0.03 2.61
CA GLY A 168 -13.11 -0.26 4.05
C GLY A 168 -12.37 -1.49 4.56
N GLY A 169 -11.57 -2.16 3.72
CA GLY A 169 -10.88 -3.41 4.08
C GLY A 169 -11.79 -4.64 3.97
N GLU A 170 -12.98 -4.46 3.39
CA GLU A 170 -13.87 -5.57 3.08
C GLU A 170 -13.19 -6.52 2.09
N SER A 171 -13.38 -7.81 2.32
CA SER A 171 -12.78 -8.91 1.58
C SER A 171 -13.86 -9.92 1.17
N VAL A 172 -13.58 -10.68 0.12
CA VAL A 172 -14.40 -11.83 -0.27
C VAL A 172 -13.62 -13.10 0.06
N LEU A 173 -14.22 -13.97 0.88
CA LEU A 173 -13.67 -15.26 1.26
C LEU A 173 -14.37 -16.35 0.44
N LEU A 174 -13.57 -17.14 -0.29
CA LEU A 174 -14.01 -18.32 -1.00
C LEU A 174 -13.66 -19.55 -0.16
N MET A 175 -14.65 -20.40 0.11
CA MET A 175 -14.50 -21.61 0.90
C MET A 175 -14.72 -22.83 0.02
N LEU A 176 -13.65 -23.60 -0.22
CA LEU A 176 -13.73 -24.86 -0.94
C LEU A 176 -14.29 -25.94 -0.01
N ARG A 177 -15.47 -26.45 -0.35
CA ARG A 177 -16.06 -27.64 0.26
C ARG A 177 -15.62 -28.87 -0.53
N PRO A 178 -14.82 -29.76 0.09
CA PRO A 178 -14.45 -31.01 -0.56
C PRO A 178 -15.70 -31.87 -0.76
N GLY A 179 -15.85 -32.44 -1.95
CA GLY A 179 -17.00 -33.22 -2.36
C GLY A 179 -16.91 -33.63 -3.82
N THR A 180 -17.87 -34.42 -4.29
CA THR A 180 -18.00 -34.78 -5.71
C THR A 180 -19.43 -34.46 -6.15
N PRO A 181 -19.68 -33.31 -6.83
CA PRO A 181 -18.69 -32.30 -7.24
C PRO A 181 -18.17 -31.46 -6.05
N ALA A 182 -16.95 -30.92 -6.20
CA ALA A 182 -16.42 -29.94 -5.26
C ALA A 182 -17.20 -28.63 -5.41
N LEU A 183 -17.41 -27.90 -4.31
CA LEU A 183 -18.22 -26.66 -4.31
C LEU A 183 -17.43 -25.51 -3.69
N VAL A 184 -17.65 -24.29 -4.17
CA VAL A 184 -17.08 -23.07 -3.58
C VAL A 184 -18.20 -22.20 -3.04
N ASP A 185 -18.17 -21.97 -1.73
CA ASP A 185 -19.03 -20.97 -1.09
C ASP A 185 -18.33 -19.61 -1.11
N VAL A 186 -19.09 -18.55 -1.35
CA VAL A 186 -18.59 -17.17 -1.40
C VAL A 186 -19.22 -16.37 -0.28
N VAL A 187 -18.40 -15.83 0.61
CA VAL A 187 -18.85 -15.06 1.78
C VAL A 187 -18.08 -13.74 1.91
N ALA A 188 -18.72 -12.75 2.53
CA ALA A 188 -18.11 -11.47 2.80
C ALA A 188 -17.37 -11.52 4.14
N GLU A 189 -16.18 -10.93 4.19
CA GLU A 189 -15.38 -10.78 5.40
C GLU A 189 -15.02 -9.30 5.60
N PRO A 190 -15.40 -8.66 6.73
CA PRO A 190 -16.21 -9.22 7.81
C PRO A 190 -17.65 -9.55 7.36
N PRO A 191 -18.36 -10.44 8.07
CA PRO A 191 -19.74 -10.80 7.75
C PRO A 191 -20.64 -9.56 7.68
N GLY A 192 -21.39 -9.43 6.58
CA GLY A 192 -22.25 -8.27 6.34
C GLY A 192 -21.53 -6.99 5.90
N GLY A 193 -20.21 -7.04 5.66
CA GLY A 193 -19.44 -5.94 5.06
C GLY A 193 -19.76 -5.73 3.58
N LEU A 194 -20.06 -6.82 2.85
CA LEU A 194 -20.48 -6.79 1.44
C LEU A 194 -21.79 -7.54 1.26
N ILE A 195 -22.63 -7.02 0.37
CA ILE A 195 -23.83 -7.66 -0.14
C ILE A 195 -23.42 -8.51 -1.34
N LEU A 196 -23.46 -9.83 -1.19
CA LEU A 196 -23.12 -10.79 -2.24
C LEU A 196 -24.42 -11.30 -2.90
N THR A 197 -24.48 -11.20 -4.22
CA THR A 197 -25.58 -11.71 -5.04
C THR A 197 -25.02 -12.68 -6.07
N GLY A 198 -25.44 -13.95 -6.01
CA GLY A 198 -25.01 -14.98 -6.96
C GLY A 198 -25.89 -14.99 -8.22
N ASP A 199 -25.29 -15.34 -9.35
CA ASP A 199 -26.01 -15.75 -10.56
C ASP A 199 -26.05 -17.30 -10.67
N ASP A 200 -26.94 -17.82 -11.52
CA ASP A 200 -27.09 -19.27 -11.72
C ASP A 200 -25.91 -19.90 -12.51
N ALA A 201 -24.95 -19.08 -12.98
CA ALA A 201 -23.81 -19.46 -13.81
C ALA A 201 -22.46 -19.41 -13.07
N GLY A 202 -22.47 -19.26 -11.74
CA GLY A 202 -21.26 -19.23 -10.90
C GLY A 202 -20.53 -17.90 -10.86
N GLY A 203 -21.17 -16.84 -11.35
CA GLY A 203 -20.81 -15.45 -11.10
C GLY A 203 -21.46 -14.91 -9.83
N PHE A 204 -20.82 -13.91 -9.26
CA PHE A 204 -21.22 -13.22 -8.04
C PHE A 204 -21.01 -11.73 -8.23
N THR A 205 -21.95 -10.91 -7.76
CA THR A 205 -21.77 -9.47 -7.65
C THR A 205 -21.66 -9.12 -6.17
N ALA A 206 -20.52 -8.56 -5.79
CA ALA A 206 -20.26 -8.00 -4.47
C ALA A 206 -20.55 -6.49 -4.52
N ARG A 207 -21.33 -5.98 -3.57
CA ARG A 207 -21.56 -4.54 -3.41
C ARG A 207 -21.34 -4.10 -1.97
N ASP A 208 -20.84 -2.89 -1.77
CA ASP A 208 -20.84 -2.27 -0.45
C ASP A 208 -22.16 -1.53 -0.17
N ARG A 209 -22.28 -0.96 1.04
CA ARG A 209 -23.45 -0.16 1.43
C ARG A 209 -23.61 1.14 0.63
N ARG A 210 -22.58 1.58 -0.09
CA ARG A 210 -22.57 2.80 -0.90
C ARG A 210 -22.88 2.53 -2.37
N GLY A 211 -23.16 1.27 -2.73
CA GLY A 211 -23.52 0.87 -4.09
C GLY A 211 -22.33 0.71 -5.04
N ARG A 212 -21.09 0.73 -4.54
CA ARG A 212 -19.92 0.32 -5.35
C ARG A 212 -19.92 -1.19 -5.46
N GLY A 213 -19.49 -1.73 -6.59
CA GLY A 213 -19.46 -3.18 -6.75
C GLY A 213 -18.41 -3.75 -7.68
N LEU A 214 -18.26 -5.06 -7.54
CA LEU A 214 -17.31 -5.91 -8.22
C LEU A 214 -18.03 -7.19 -8.67
N ARG A 215 -17.74 -7.65 -9.87
CA ARG A 215 -18.19 -8.96 -10.35
C ARG A 215 -17.06 -9.97 -10.20
N LEU A 216 -17.39 -11.12 -9.66
CA LEU A 216 -16.51 -12.27 -9.46
C LEU A 216 -17.10 -13.45 -10.20
N ARG A 217 -16.27 -14.35 -10.71
CA ARG A 217 -16.70 -15.60 -11.31
C ARG A 217 -15.74 -16.70 -10.88
N VAL A 218 -16.30 -17.84 -10.48
CA VAL A 218 -15.54 -19.01 -10.09
C VAL A 218 -15.93 -20.16 -11.03
N THR A 219 -15.05 -20.50 -11.97
CA THR A 219 -15.30 -21.54 -12.98
C THR A 219 -14.52 -22.81 -12.67
N ALA A 220 -15.16 -23.97 -12.77
CA ALA A 220 -14.46 -25.25 -12.65
C ALA A 220 -13.46 -25.43 -13.82
N VAL A 221 -12.30 -26.02 -13.52
CA VAL A 221 -11.26 -26.34 -14.51
C VAL A 221 -11.29 -27.87 -14.74
N GLY A 222 -11.72 -28.29 -15.94
CA GLY A 222 -11.86 -29.70 -16.33
C GLY A 222 -13.33 -30.17 -16.52
N GLU A 223 -13.53 -31.32 -17.21
CA GLU A 223 -14.83 -31.84 -17.71
C GLU A 223 -15.94 -32.13 -16.67
N ASN A 224 -15.75 -31.83 -15.39
CA ASN A 224 -16.81 -31.93 -14.38
C ASN A 224 -17.51 -30.58 -14.19
N LEU A 225 -18.33 -30.22 -15.18
CA LEU A 225 -19.32 -29.16 -15.04
C LEU A 225 -20.38 -29.58 -14.02
N VAL A 226 -20.64 -28.74 -13.00
CA VAL A 226 -21.97 -28.19 -12.61
C VAL A 226 -22.12 -27.89 -11.09
N ALA A 227 -22.84 -26.78 -10.86
CA ALA A 227 -23.60 -26.29 -9.69
C ALA A 227 -22.84 -25.57 -8.56
N VAL A 228 -22.70 -24.26 -8.71
CA VAL A 228 -22.48 -23.33 -7.59
C VAL A 228 -23.73 -23.30 -6.70
N GLY A 229 -23.56 -23.45 -5.39
CA GLY A 229 -24.65 -23.51 -4.42
C GLY A 229 -25.42 -22.19 -4.29
N LYS A 230 -26.76 -22.26 -4.32
CA LYS A 230 -27.67 -21.11 -4.16
C LYS A 230 -27.43 -20.35 -2.84
N PRO A 231 -27.40 -19.00 -2.82
CA PRO A 231 -27.64 -18.24 -1.60
C PRO A 231 -29.12 -18.36 -1.18
N ALA A 232 -29.36 -18.35 0.14
CA ALA A 232 -30.69 -18.36 0.72
C ALA A 232 -31.55 -17.19 0.18
N THR A 233 -32.74 -17.53 -0.30
CA THR A 233 -33.61 -16.70 -1.14
C THR A 233 -34.35 -15.60 -0.35
N VAL A 234 -34.33 -14.36 -0.85
CA VAL A 234 -35.36 -13.34 -0.56
C VAL A 234 -36.17 -13.13 -1.86
N ARG A 235 -37.50 -13.21 -1.75
CA ARG A 235 -38.48 -13.26 -2.87
C ARG A 235 -38.90 -11.86 -3.36
N THR A 236 -39.13 -11.70 -4.67
CA THR A 236 -40.33 -11.15 -5.41
C THR A 236 -39.96 -10.57 -6.81
N PRO A 237 -40.92 -10.20 -7.72
CA PRO A 237 -41.38 -10.97 -8.89
C PRO A 237 -41.00 -10.34 -10.28
N PRO A 238 -41.25 -11.01 -11.43
CA PRO A 238 -40.57 -10.73 -12.70
C PRO A 238 -41.43 -10.10 -13.81
N LYS A 239 -40.78 -9.39 -14.76
CA LYS A 239 -41.16 -9.25 -16.20
C LYS A 239 -40.18 -8.30 -16.95
N PRO A 240 -40.13 -8.29 -18.31
CA PRO A 240 -39.75 -9.38 -19.22
C PRO A 240 -38.67 -8.95 -20.26
N HIS A 241 -38.21 -9.95 -21.02
CA HIS A 241 -37.20 -9.98 -22.07
C HIS A 241 -37.22 -8.92 -23.18
N SER A 242 -36.03 -8.64 -23.72
CA SER A 242 -35.80 -8.32 -25.15
C SER A 242 -34.42 -8.85 -25.58
N ALA A 243 -34.40 -9.60 -26.69
CA ALA A 243 -33.25 -10.27 -27.31
C ALA A 243 -32.66 -9.43 -28.48
N PRO A 244 -31.47 -9.79 -29.03
CA PRO A 244 -30.65 -8.95 -29.91
C PRO A 244 -30.68 -9.39 -31.40
N PRO A 245 -29.96 -8.67 -32.29
CA PRO A 245 -29.23 -9.31 -33.41
C PRO A 245 -27.77 -8.76 -33.54
N ALA A 246 -26.69 -9.55 -33.69
CA ALA A 246 -26.20 -10.41 -34.80
C ALA A 246 -25.60 -9.60 -36.01
N VAL A 247 -24.26 -9.38 -36.08
CA VAL A 247 -23.17 -10.02 -36.91
C VAL A 247 -23.36 -9.82 -38.44
N VAL A 248 -22.37 -9.42 -39.28
CA VAL A 248 -21.21 -10.15 -39.95
C VAL A 248 -20.37 -9.13 -40.81
N PRO A 249 -19.30 -9.44 -41.63
CA PRO A 249 -18.08 -10.32 -41.58
C PRO A 249 -16.70 -9.63 -41.94
N ALA A 250 -15.63 -10.45 -41.86
CA ALA A 250 -14.18 -10.36 -42.20
C ALA A 250 -13.78 -9.95 -43.66
N ALA A 251 -12.53 -9.76 -44.17
CA ALA A 251 -11.07 -9.98 -43.87
C ALA A 251 -10.24 -9.29 -45.05
N PRO A 252 -8.92 -9.48 -45.36
CA PRO A 252 -7.67 -9.88 -44.63
C PRO A 252 -6.35 -9.04 -44.94
N ALA A 253 -5.25 -9.41 -44.23
CA ALA A 253 -3.78 -9.54 -44.54
C ALA A 253 -2.89 -8.42 -45.16
N ASP A 254 -1.74 -8.10 -44.51
CA ASP A 254 -0.37 -8.54 -44.90
C ASP A 254 0.78 -7.90 -44.04
N GLU A 255 1.85 -8.68 -43.81
CA GLU A 255 3.16 -8.34 -43.16
C GLU A 255 4.23 -8.09 -44.26
N PRO A 256 5.37 -7.36 -44.06
CA PRO A 256 6.56 -7.92 -43.39
C PRO A 256 7.64 -6.97 -42.76
N ALA A 257 8.48 -7.55 -41.89
CA ALA A 257 9.97 -7.49 -41.70
C ALA A 257 10.83 -6.19 -41.43
N LEU A 258 11.35 -6.13 -40.17
CA LEU A 258 12.74 -5.97 -39.60
C LEU A 258 13.91 -5.12 -40.18
N ALA A 259 14.44 -4.25 -39.27
CA ALA A 259 15.85 -3.88 -38.87
C ALA A 259 16.73 -2.96 -39.76
N PRO A 260 17.84 -2.30 -39.29
CA PRO A 260 18.52 -2.27 -37.96
C PRO A 260 18.98 -0.86 -37.41
N GLU A 261 19.62 -0.85 -36.23
CA GLU A 261 20.26 0.27 -35.49
C GLU A 261 21.60 0.79 -36.09
N PRO A 262 22.08 1.98 -35.68
CA PRO A 262 23.50 2.32 -35.71
C PRO A 262 24.14 2.61 -34.33
N THR A 263 25.46 2.46 -34.35
CA THR A 263 26.46 2.24 -33.30
C THR A 263 26.95 3.48 -32.54
N LEU A 264 27.48 3.21 -31.35
CA LEU A 264 28.27 4.09 -30.48
C LEU A 264 29.73 4.16 -30.93
N ASP A 265 30.33 5.35 -30.87
CA ASP A 265 31.79 5.55 -30.92
C ASP A 265 32.28 6.17 -29.60
N GLU A 266 33.39 5.63 -29.12
CA GLU A 266 34.14 5.97 -27.90
C GLU A 266 35.15 7.10 -28.15
N ALA A 267 35.41 7.97 -27.15
CA ALA A 267 36.76 8.25 -26.64
C ALA A 267 36.81 9.33 -25.54
N ASP A 268 37.48 8.94 -24.45
CA ASP A 268 38.38 9.67 -23.55
C ASP A 268 37.89 10.66 -22.46
N ASP A 269 37.83 10.09 -21.25
CA ASP A 269 38.79 10.32 -20.15
C ASP A 269 39.10 11.75 -19.68
N THR A 270 38.45 12.12 -18.57
CA THR A 270 39.13 12.80 -17.45
C THR A 270 38.39 12.51 -16.13
N CYS A 271 38.79 11.48 -15.39
CA CYS A 271 38.21 11.15 -14.07
C CYS A 271 38.99 11.82 -12.92
N PRO A 272 38.34 12.60 -12.03
CA PRO A 272 38.80 12.76 -10.66
C PRO A 272 38.01 11.86 -9.70
N LEU A 273 38.72 11.38 -8.67
CA LEU A 273 38.37 10.35 -7.68
C LEU A 273 36.89 10.27 -7.26
N ILE A 274 36.36 9.06 -7.40
CA ILE A 274 35.02 8.60 -7.00
C ILE A 274 35.07 8.09 -5.55
N ASP A 275 34.11 8.49 -4.71
CA ASP A 275 33.83 7.80 -3.43
C ASP A 275 33.10 6.46 -3.68
N PRO A 276 33.10 5.50 -2.75
CA PRO A 276 32.59 4.15 -3.03
C PRO A 276 31.07 4.03 -3.30
N TRP A 277 30.29 5.12 -3.33
CA TRP A 277 28.86 5.10 -3.66
C TRP A 277 28.41 6.03 -4.80
N GLY A 278 29.31 6.81 -5.40
CA GLY A 278 29.10 7.38 -6.74
C GLY A 278 27.87 8.27 -6.94
N ARG A 279 27.32 8.89 -5.90
CA ARG A 279 26.15 9.78 -5.99
C ARG A 279 26.50 11.20 -5.58
N ARG A 280 26.37 12.16 -6.51
CA ARG A 280 26.38 13.60 -6.20
C ARG A 280 24.95 14.04 -5.90
N GLU A 281 24.69 14.52 -4.68
CA GLU A 281 23.44 15.22 -4.37
C GLU A 281 23.46 16.62 -5.04
N PRO A 282 22.39 17.04 -5.74
CA PRO A 282 22.21 18.44 -6.06
C PRO A 282 21.87 19.19 -4.76
N LYS A 283 22.78 20.04 -4.29
CA LYS A 283 22.54 20.94 -3.16
C LYS A 283 21.61 22.07 -3.62
N LEU A 284 20.31 21.89 -3.44
CA LEU A 284 19.34 22.99 -3.50
C LEU A 284 19.37 23.70 -2.15
N GLY A 285 20.29 24.66 -1.99
CA GLY A 285 20.42 25.44 -0.77
C GLY A 285 19.29 26.44 -0.64
N LEU A 286 18.50 26.33 0.42
CA LEU A 286 17.70 27.44 0.92
C LEU A 286 18.58 28.24 1.89
N PRO A 287 18.77 29.55 1.72
CA PRO A 287 19.43 30.36 2.73
C PRO A 287 18.46 30.54 3.91
N VAL A 288 18.76 29.90 5.04
CA VAL A 288 18.12 30.23 6.32
C VAL A 288 19.24 30.61 7.29
N GLU A 289 19.31 31.90 7.62
CA GLU A 289 20.17 32.41 8.68
C GLU A 289 19.56 31.99 10.02
N PHE A 290 20.27 31.16 10.78
CA PHE A 290 19.92 30.83 12.16
C PHE A 290 20.95 31.43 13.11
N ALA A 291 20.44 32.22 14.07
CA ALA A 291 21.19 32.70 15.21
C ALA A 291 21.41 31.57 16.24
N GLU A 292 22.62 31.49 16.80
CA GLU A 292 23.06 30.49 17.78
C GLU A 292 22.26 30.55 19.09
N PRO A 293 21.82 29.41 19.67
CA PRO A 293 21.31 29.36 21.03
C PRO A 293 22.38 28.94 22.05
N VAL A 294 22.39 29.67 23.17
CA VAL A 294 23.19 29.49 24.38
C VAL A 294 22.71 28.28 25.20
N GLU A 295 23.63 27.46 25.68
CA GLU A 295 23.41 26.32 26.60
C GLU A 295 22.86 26.73 27.97
N PRO A 296 22.11 25.83 28.64
CA PRO A 296 22.50 25.53 30.02
C PRO A 296 22.37 24.04 30.45
N GLN A 297 23.50 23.56 30.98
CA GLN A 297 23.78 22.80 32.22
C GLN A 297 22.72 21.86 32.88
N VAL A 298 23.12 20.59 32.89
CA VAL A 298 23.06 19.48 33.89
C VAL A 298 22.33 19.68 35.24
N ALA A 299 21.45 18.71 35.57
CA ALA A 299 21.28 18.20 36.94
C ALA A 299 20.80 16.73 36.97
N THR A 300 21.48 15.89 37.75
CA THR A 300 21.05 14.59 38.32
C THR A 300 20.76 14.81 39.83
N PRO A 301 20.34 13.84 40.69
CA PRO A 301 19.80 12.47 40.53
C PRO A 301 18.59 12.15 41.48
N LEU A 302 18.04 10.91 41.47
CA LEU A 302 17.81 10.02 42.64
C LEU A 302 16.71 8.95 42.42
N GLU A 303 17.04 7.72 42.81
CA GLU A 303 16.19 6.54 43.16
C GLU A 303 16.86 5.93 44.44
N PRO A 304 16.32 4.90 45.18
CA PRO A 304 15.05 4.16 45.05
C PRO A 304 14.33 3.70 46.39
N ALA A 305 13.17 3.02 46.20
CA ALA A 305 12.57 1.88 46.97
C ALA A 305 11.97 2.11 48.40
N PRO A 306 11.11 1.19 48.98
CA PRO A 306 10.81 -0.20 48.58
C PRO A 306 9.32 -0.68 48.66
N ALA A 307 9.19 -1.99 48.41
CA ALA A 307 8.01 -2.84 48.23
C ALA A 307 7.21 -3.22 49.50
N SER A 308 6.03 -3.82 49.31
CA SER A 308 5.46 -4.84 50.21
C SER A 308 4.50 -5.78 49.47
N GLU A 309 4.67 -7.07 49.75
CA GLU A 309 3.94 -8.24 49.29
C GLU A 309 2.59 -8.40 50.01
N GLU A 310 1.63 -9.11 49.41
CA GLU A 310 1.08 -10.39 49.92
C GLU A 310 -0.28 -10.75 49.29
N GLN A 311 -0.35 -11.99 48.81
CA GLN A 311 -1.53 -12.76 48.41
C GLN A 311 -2.04 -13.53 49.65
N PRO A 312 -3.34 -13.93 49.76
CA PRO A 312 -3.74 -15.24 49.21
C PRO A 312 -5.21 -15.35 48.72
N SER A 313 -5.53 -16.44 48.02
CA SER A 313 -6.87 -16.88 47.53
C SER A 313 -7.32 -18.15 48.29
N PRO A 314 -8.45 -18.86 47.97
CA PRO A 314 -9.80 -18.52 47.48
C PRO A 314 -10.92 -19.16 48.38
N PRO A 315 -12.22 -19.22 47.95
CA PRO A 315 -12.78 -20.55 47.67
C PRO A 315 -13.84 -20.70 46.54
N LEU A 316 -13.80 -21.89 45.92
CA LEU A 316 -14.78 -22.83 45.32
C LEU A 316 -16.24 -22.43 44.91
N SER A 317 -16.49 -22.57 43.60
CA SER A 317 -17.49 -23.37 42.85
C SER A 317 -19.00 -23.37 43.15
N SER A 318 -19.80 -23.18 42.08
CA SER A 318 -21.01 -23.97 41.78
C SER A 318 -21.35 -23.96 40.27
N PRO A 319 -22.02 -25.02 39.73
CA PRO A 319 -22.02 -25.38 38.31
C PRO A 319 -23.27 -24.89 37.54
N ILE A 320 -23.08 -24.53 36.27
CA ILE A 320 -24.16 -24.20 35.31
C ILE A 320 -24.30 -25.37 34.31
N PRO A 321 -25.53 -25.85 34.01
CA PRO A 321 -25.75 -27.01 33.14
C PRO A 321 -25.48 -26.71 31.66
N PRO A 322 -25.12 -27.73 30.84
CA PRO A 322 -24.69 -27.53 29.45
C PRO A 322 -25.87 -27.40 28.50
N GLU A 323 -26.01 -26.24 27.86
CA GLU A 323 -26.82 -26.07 26.64
C GLU A 323 -26.02 -26.51 25.40
N PRO A 324 -26.70 -26.97 24.33
CA PRO A 324 -26.11 -27.81 23.30
C PRO A 324 -25.09 -27.08 22.43
N LEU A 325 -24.00 -27.80 22.15
CA LEU A 325 -22.92 -27.48 21.22
C LEU A 325 -23.44 -27.06 19.83
N VAL A 326 -23.67 -25.76 19.64
CA VAL A 326 -23.53 -25.16 18.32
C VAL A 326 -22.03 -25.08 18.08
N ALA A 327 -21.52 -26.00 17.27
CA ALA A 327 -20.15 -25.97 16.77
C ALA A 327 -19.95 -24.75 15.84
N GLY A 328 -19.86 -23.57 16.44
CA GLY A 328 -19.25 -22.40 15.82
C GLY A 328 -17.78 -22.70 15.67
N LEU A 329 -17.37 -23.28 14.54
CA LEU A 329 -15.99 -23.20 14.11
C LEU A 329 -15.66 -21.71 14.01
N ASP A 330 -14.83 -21.20 14.91
CA ASP A 330 -14.12 -19.94 14.71
C ASP A 330 -13.21 -20.09 13.49
N GLN A 331 -13.78 -19.87 12.31
CA GLN A 331 -13.15 -19.92 10.99
C GLN A 331 -12.47 -18.59 10.66
N ARG A 332 -11.94 -17.89 11.68
CA ARG A 332 -11.19 -16.67 11.47
C ARG A 332 -9.84 -17.04 10.85
N THR A 333 -9.72 -16.91 9.54
CA THR A 333 -8.42 -16.60 8.94
C THR A 333 -7.92 -15.36 9.66
N TRP A 334 -6.72 -15.41 10.25
CA TRP A 334 -6.10 -14.21 10.76
C TRP A 334 -5.80 -13.31 9.55
N ILE A 335 -6.75 -12.44 9.24
CA ILE A 335 -6.53 -11.19 8.54
C ILE A 335 -5.91 -10.30 9.61
N PRO A 336 -4.87 -9.48 9.34
CA PRO A 336 -4.50 -8.40 10.24
C PRO A 336 -5.74 -7.52 10.51
N GLN A 337 -6.52 -7.88 11.51
CA GLN A 337 -7.76 -7.22 11.95
C GLN A 337 -7.45 -5.95 12.76
N ARG A 338 -6.20 -5.48 12.74
CA ARG A 338 -5.96 -4.13 13.19
C ARG A 338 -6.46 -3.24 12.06
N PRO A 339 -7.51 -2.44 12.27
CA PRO A 339 -7.69 -1.27 11.41
C PRO A 339 -6.36 -0.53 11.45
N ALA A 340 -5.61 -0.64 10.35
CA ALA A 340 -4.51 0.26 10.14
C ALA A 340 -5.15 1.64 10.18
N ALA A 341 -4.71 2.49 11.11
CA ALA A 341 -5.12 3.88 11.05
C ALA A 341 -4.69 4.39 9.67
N ARG A 342 -5.47 5.25 9.06
CA ARG A 342 -5.26 5.60 7.66
C ARG A 342 -4.70 7.00 7.58
N VAL A 343 -3.76 7.22 6.69
CA VAL A 343 -3.38 8.56 6.25
C VAL A 343 -3.83 8.68 4.81
N GLN A 344 -4.52 9.75 4.49
CA GLN A 344 -4.92 10.03 3.11
C GLN A 344 -4.09 11.16 2.55
N VAL A 345 -3.49 10.99 1.38
CA VAL A 345 -3.01 12.13 0.61
C VAL A 345 -4.25 12.82 0.05
N ALA A 346 -4.71 13.84 0.75
CA ALA A 346 -5.95 14.56 0.48
C ALA A 346 -5.76 15.72 -0.50
N GLY A 347 -4.52 16.16 -0.71
CA GLY A 347 -4.23 17.31 -1.53
C GLY A 347 -2.76 17.42 -1.93
N ILE A 348 -2.48 18.35 -2.85
CA ILE A 348 -1.14 18.76 -3.25
C ILE A 348 -0.91 20.20 -2.80
N ALA A 349 0.16 20.43 -2.07
CA ALA A 349 0.57 21.75 -1.62
C ALA A 349 1.35 22.46 -2.73
N LEU A 350 0.88 23.62 -3.16
CA LEU A 350 1.44 24.38 -4.28
C LEU A 350 2.63 25.21 -3.79
N GLN A 351 3.83 24.65 -3.90
CA GLN A 351 5.10 25.30 -3.61
C GLN A 351 5.30 26.60 -4.41
N ARG A 352 5.92 27.59 -3.76
CA ARG A 352 6.40 28.81 -4.42
C ARG A 352 7.67 28.51 -5.21
N LEU A 353 7.62 28.68 -6.52
CA LEU A 353 8.77 28.39 -7.37
C LEU A 353 9.79 29.53 -7.38
N SER A 354 9.40 30.74 -6.99
CA SER A 354 10.34 31.85 -6.82
C SER A 354 11.49 31.52 -5.87
N ALA A 355 11.23 30.70 -4.83
CA ALA A 355 12.24 30.20 -3.89
C ALA A 355 13.27 29.26 -4.55
N TYR A 356 12.94 28.68 -5.70
CA TYR A 356 13.78 27.75 -6.46
C TYR A 356 14.30 28.34 -7.78
N ALA A 357 14.01 29.62 -8.07
CA ALA A 357 14.44 30.27 -9.31
C ALA A 357 15.98 30.28 -9.45
N ALA A 358 16.72 30.42 -8.34
CA ALA A 358 18.19 30.35 -8.33
C ALA A 358 18.74 28.96 -8.75
N ALA A 359 17.93 27.91 -8.61
CA ALA A 359 18.26 26.57 -9.08
C ALA A 359 17.92 26.35 -10.58
N GLY A 360 17.35 27.36 -11.24
CA GLY A 360 16.98 27.32 -12.65
C GLY A 360 15.62 26.65 -12.92
N ILE A 361 14.76 26.46 -11.92
CA ILE A 361 13.41 25.91 -12.12
C ILE A 361 12.48 27.03 -12.60
N SER A 362 11.87 26.85 -13.79
CA SER A 362 10.96 27.84 -14.39
C SER A 362 9.48 27.51 -14.18
N ASP A 363 9.11 26.24 -14.35
CA ASP A 363 7.73 25.79 -14.17
C ASP A 363 7.64 24.47 -13.42
N TRP A 364 6.56 24.29 -12.69
CA TRP A 364 6.13 23.02 -12.15
C TRP A 364 4.71 22.71 -12.61
N ARG A 365 4.54 21.56 -13.24
CA ARG A 365 3.29 21.10 -13.84
C ARG A 365 2.78 19.83 -13.16
N ILE A 366 1.47 19.77 -12.90
CA ILE A 366 0.77 18.65 -12.26
C ILE A 366 -0.34 18.19 -13.20
N GLY A 367 -0.33 16.93 -13.64
CA GLY A 367 -1.30 16.37 -14.57
C GLY A 367 -2.47 15.64 -13.90
N PHE A 368 -3.68 15.85 -14.45
CA PHE A 368 -4.91 15.20 -14.03
C PHE A 368 -5.60 14.51 -15.20
N ASN A 369 -6.15 13.32 -14.97
CA ASN A 369 -7.08 12.69 -15.90
C ASN A 369 -8.51 13.22 -15.67
N ARG A 370 -9.44 12.89 -16.58
CA ARG A 370 -10.84 13.35 -16.47
C ARG A 370 -11.58 12.84 -15.23
N ALA A 371 -11.11 11.76 -14.61
CA ALA A 371 -11.67 11.22 -13.37
C ALA A 371 -11.08 11.88 -12.10
N GLY A 372 -10.19 12.87 -12.24
CA GLY A 372 -9.54 13.55 -11.12
C GLY A 372 -8.38 12.80 -10.48
N GLY A 373 -7.91 11.72 -11.11
CA GLY A 373 -6.68 11.03 -10.73
C GLY A 373 -5.44 11.78 -11.21
N LEU A 374 -4.41 11.84 -10.35
CA LEU A 374 -3.09 12.35 -10.74
C LEU A 374 -2.43 11.37 -11.71
N VAL A 375 -1.91 11.91 -12.80
CA VAL A 375 -1.17 11.15 -13.82
C VAL A 375 0.08 11.93 -14.23
N PRO A 376 1.15 11.24 -14.67
CA PRO A 376 2.31 11.92 -15.24
C PRO A 376 1.90 12.86 -16.37
N SER A 377 2.58 14.00 -16.51
CA SER A 377 2.19 15.06 -17.43
C SER A 377 2.22 14.64 -18.90
N SER A 378 2.96 13.58 -19.22
CA SER A 378 3.07 13.00 -20.57
C SER A 378 2.24 11.73 -20.78
N HIS A 379 1.41 11.34 -19.81
CA HIS A 379 0.52 10.18 -19.93
C HIS A 379 -0.62 10.46 -20.92
N PRO A 380 -1.04 9.47 -21.75
CA PRO A 380 -2.13 9.67 -22.73
C PRO A 380 -3.46 10.09 -22.11
N ASP A 381 -3.73 9.66 -20.87
CA ASP A 381 -4.95 10.03 -20.14
C ASP A 381 -4.90 11.42 -19.47
N ALA A 382 -3.77 12.13 -19.53
CA ALA A 382 -3.65 13.48 -18.99
C ALA A 382 -4.51 14.46 -19.79
N ALA A 383 -5.51 15.03 -19.14
CA ALA A 383 -6.54 15.85 -19.79
C ALA A 383 -6.48 17.33 -19.37
N ALA A 384 -6.02 17.60 -18.14
CA ALA A 384 -5.86 18.95 -17.59
C ALA A 384 -4.57 19.03 -16.78
N TRP A 385 -3.99 20.22 -16.69
CA TRP A 385 -2.79 20.46 -15.89
C TRP A 385 -2.92 21.71 -15.03
N LEU A 386 -2.37 21.65 -13.82
CA LEU A 386 -2.05 22.85 -13.04
C LEU A 386 -0.57 23.18 -13.26
N ARG A 387 -0.25 24.43 -13.55
CA ARG A 387 1.12 24.92 -13.69
C ARG A 387 1.38 26.08 -12.73
N VAL A 388 2.45 25.98 -11.97
CA VAL A 388 3.02 27.10 -11.21
C VAL A 388 4.25 27.58 -11.95
N ASP A 389 4.39 28.89 -12.14
CA ASP A 389 5.59 29.50 -12.73
C ASP A 389 6.53 30.09 -11.66
N ASN A 390 7.74 30.47 -12.07
CA ASN A 390 8.74 31.09 -11.20
C ASN A 390 8.37 32.51 -10.71
N ALA A 391 7.31 33.10 -11.25
CA ALA A 391 6.70 34.34 -10.78
C ALA A 391 5.56 34.07 -9.78
N ASP A 392 5.44 32.82 -9.29
CA ASP A 392 4.48 32.39 -8.28
C ASP A 392 3.00 32.55 -8.73
N ARG A 393 2.73 32.43 -10.04
CA ARG A 393 1.38 32.45 -10.60
C ARG A 393 0.89 31.04 -10.90
N LEU A 394 -0.40 30.80 -10.65
CA LEU A 394 -1.06 29.53 -10.89
C LEU A 394 -1.89 29.58 -12.18
N PHE A 395 -1.67 28.61 -13.06
CA PHE A 395 -2.40 28.45 -14.30
C PHE A 395 -3.09 27.09 -14.37
N GLY A 396 -4.28 27.07 -14.95
CA GLY A 396 -4.98 25.88 -15.40
C GLY A 396 -4.82 25.73 -16.91
N GLU A 397 -4.42 24.55 -17.36
CA GLU A 397 -4.17 24.27 -18.78
C GLU A 397 -5.03 23.13 -19.30
N VAL A 398 -5.60 23.30 -20.48
CA VAL A 398 -6.35 22.27 -21.22
C VAL A 398 -6.00 22.42 -22.70
N VAL A 399 -5.40 21.38 -23.31
CA VAL A 399 -5.12 21.26 -24.75
C VAL A 399 -4.77 22.60 -25.43
N GLY A 400 -3.66 23.22 -25.02
CA GLY A 400 -3.14 24.46 -25.62
C GLY A 400 -3.82 25.76 -25.16
N LEU A 401 -4.84 25.69 -24.31
CA LEU A 401 -5.41 26.85 -23.62
C LEU A 401 -4.86 26.97 -22.21
N GLU A 402 -4.53 28.19 -21.81
CA GLU A 402 -4.06 28.52 -20.46
C GLU A 402 -5.02 29.54 -19.83
N THR A 403 -5.37 29.34 -18.56
CA THR A 403 -6.22 30.24 -17.78
C THR A 403 -5.53 30.55 -16.46
N LEU A 404 -5.38 31.83 -16.13
CA LEU A 404 -4.87 32.25 -14.82
C LEU A 404 -5.90 31.91 -13.74
N LEU A 405 -5.46 31.28 -12.65
CA LEU A 405 -6.31 30.85 -11.54
C LEU A 405 -6.00 31.64 -10.28
N GLU A 406 -7.05 32.04 -9.56
CA GLU A 406 -6.96 32.73 -8.27
C GLU A 406 -7.13 31.74 -7.11
N LEU A 407 -6.53 32.07 -5.96
CA LEU A 407 -6.60 31.29 -4.72
C LEU A 407 -7.25 32.13 -3.60
N PRO A 408 -8.27 31.65 -2.89
CA PRO A 408 -8.96 30.36 -3.07
C PRO A 408 -9.93 30.39 -4.26
N GLY A 409 -10.30 29.23 -4.78
CA GLY A 409 -11.19 29.14 -5.94
C GLY A 409 -11.58 27.73 -6.31
N THR A 410 -12.28 27.60 -7.43
CA THR A 410 -12.61 26.30 -8.01
C THR A 410 -12.39 26.37 -9.50
N TRP A 411 -11.69 25.37 -10.04
CA TRP A 411 -11.41 25.26 -11.46
C TRP A 411 -12.04 24.00 -12.02
N GLN A 412 -12.87 24.14 -13.05
CA GLN A 412 -13.61 23.04 -13.67
C GLN A 412 -13.27 22.98 -15.16
N PRO A 413 -12.16 22.33 -15.56
CA PRO A 413 -11.78 22.19 -16.96
C PRO A 413 -12.75 21.31 -17.78
N PHE A 414 -13.43 20.36 -17.13
CA PHE A 414 -14.42 19.48 -17.75
C PHE A 414 -15.62 19.29 -16.81
N PRO A 415 -16.81 18.92 -17.31
CA PRO A 415 -17.96 18.62 -16.45
C PRO A 415 -17.67 17.57 -15.36
N GLU A 416 -16.82 16.59 -15.68
CA GLU A 416 -16.47 15.47 -14.79
C GLU A 416 -15.26 15.76 -13.88
N LEU A 417 -14.53 16.85 -14.12
CA LEU A 417 -13.32 17.22 -13.38
C LEU A 417 -13.47 18.60 -12.75
N GLN A 418 -13.58 18.62 -11.43
CA GLN A 418 -13.60 19.82 -10.61
C GLN A 418 -12.45 19.78 -9.61
N LEU A 419 -11.65 20.86 -9.57
CA LEU A 419 -10.52 21.02 -8.67
C LEU A 419 -10.79 22.17 -7.69
N GLU A 420 -10.85 21.84 -6.40
CA GLU A 420 -11.00 22.82 -5.32
C GLU A 420 -9.63 23.35 -4.90
N LEU A 421 -9.48 24.67 -4.92
CA LEU A 421 -8.24 25.37 -4.64
C LEU A 421 -8.38 26.19 -3.36
N HIS A 422 -7.43 26.03 -2.45
CA HIS A 422 -7.42 26.67 -1.15
C HIS A 422 -6.22 27.62 -1.03
N ALA A 423 -6.42 28.76 -0.38
CA ALA A 423 -5.34 29.67 -0.06
C ALA A 423 -4.43 29.12 1.05
N ALA A 424 -3.16 29.47 1.01
CA ALA A 424 -2.23 29.20 2.10
C ALA A 424 -2.47 30.19 3.26
N PRO A 425 -2.67 29.73 4.51
CA PRO A 425 -2.65 30.60 5.68
C PRO A 425 -1.34 31.39 5.79
N GLN A 426 -1.36 32.56 6.44
CA GLN A 426 -0.22 33.49 6.47
C GLN A 426 1.13 32.83 6.83
N PRO A 427 1.24 31.94 7.84
CA PRO A 427 2.52 31.27 8.15
C PRO A 427 3.01 30.28 7.09
N MET A 428 2.13 29.79 6.22
CA MET A 428 2.46 28.92 5.08
C MET A 428 2.92 29.70 3.85
N MET A 429 2.55 30.97 3.72
CA MET A 429 2.79 31.78 2.52
C MET A 429 4.28 32.00 2.20
N ALA A 430 5.18 31.72 3.15
CA ALA A 430 6.61 31.72 2.91
C ALA A 430 7.05 30.59 1.96
N HIS A 431 6.35 29.44 1.98
CA HIS A 431 6.70 28.25 1.21
C HIS A 431 5.67 27.90 0.14
N TYR A 432 4.40 28.21 0.37
CA TYR A 432 3.28 27.78 -0.48
C TYR A 432 2.42 28.94 -0.98
N LEU A 433 1.90 28.84 -2.20
CA LEU A 433 0.84 29.70 -2.74
C LEU A 433 -0.53 29.31 -2.18
N GLY A 434 -0.74 28.01 -2.01
CA GLY A 434 -2.00 27.40 -1.61
C GLY A 434 -1.91 25.89 -1.70
N TRP A 435 -3.05 25.24 -1.81
CA TRP A 435 -3.11 23.80 -2.05
C TRP A 435 -4.36 23.43 -2.82
N VAL A 436 -4.28 22.32 -3.56
CA VAL A 436 -5.41 21.75 -4.30
C VAL A 436 -5.88 20.49 -3.62
N ARG A 437 -7.20 20.35 -3.40
CA ARG A 437 -7.79 19.12 -2.90
C ARG A 437 -7.88 18.10 -4.03
N LEU A 438 -7.45 16.87 -3.75
CA LEU A 438 -7.53 15.78 -4.72
C LEU A 438 -8.97 15.23 -4.79
N PRO A 439 -9.58 15.15 -5.99
CA PRO A 439 -10.88 14.50 -6.16
C PRO A 439 -10.86 13.00 -5.78
N ALA A 440 -9.72 12.35 -5.98
CA ALA A 440 -9.48 10.96 -5.61
C ALA A 440 -8.27 10.85 -4.65
N PRO A 441 -8.49 10.96 -3.32
CA PRO A 441 -7.42 10.84 -2.33
C PRO A 441 -6.75 9.46 -2.32
N LEU A 442 -5.42 9.44 -2.16
CA LEU A 442 -4.67 8.19 -1.98
C LEU A 442 -4.68 7.78 -0.51
N THR A 443 -5.25 6.62 -0.18
CA THR A 443 -5.25 6.10 1.19
C THR A 443 -4.06 5.19 1.44
N VAL A 444 -3.31 5.45 2.51
CA VAL A 444 -2.17 4.65 2.95
C VAL A 444 -2.44 4.08 4.35
N PRO A 445 -2.27 2.77 4.56
CA PRO A 445 -2.41 2.17 5.89
C PRO A 445 -1.19 2.47 6.77
N VAL A 446 -1.45 2.82 8.04
CA VAL A 446 -0.46 3.01 9.10
C VAL A 446 -0.64 1.97 10.20
N PRO A 447 0.38 1.15 10.51
CA PRO A 447 0.33 0.21 11.62
C PRO A 447 0.22 0.94 12.98
N ARG A 448 -0.69 0.51 13.85
CA ARG A 448 -0.87 1.11 15.18
C ARG A 448 0.33 0.98 16.12
N GLU A 449 1.14 -0.07 15.97
CA GLU A 449 2.21 -0.38 16.91
C GLU A 449 3.56 0.24 16.56
N ARG A 450 3.64 0.97 15.44
CA ARG A 450 4.91 1.47 14.92
C ARG A 450 4.78 2.91 14.45
N ALA A 451 5.81 3.69 14.74
CA ALA A 451 6.06 4.97 14.11
C ALA A 451 6.47 4.78 12.64
N VAL A 452 5.80 5.48 11.73
CA VAL A 452 6.08 5.46 10.29
C VAL A 452 6.60 6.83 9.84
N SER A 453 7.71 6.82 9.13
CA SER A 453 8.27 8.01 8.50
C SER A 453 7.56 8.30 7.17
N PHE A 454 7.27 9.57 6.90
CA PHE A 454 6.76 10.09 5.65
C PHE A 454 7.80 11.02 5.01
N GLY A 455 8.02 10.89 3.70
CA GLY A 455 9.07 11.63 3.01
C GLY A 455 9.28 11.15 1.58
N ARG A 456 10.42 11.52 1.00
CA ARG A 456 10.82 11.12 -0.37
C ARG A 456 11.79 9.95 -0.39
N GLY A 457 11.70 9.13 -1.43
CA GLY A 457 12.68 8.08 -1.69
C GLY A 457 12.54 6.85 -0.78
N SER A 458 13.61 6.06 -0.67
CA SER A 458 13.60 4.76 0.02
C SER A 458 13.84 4.83 1.52
N GLU A 459 14.05 6.01 2.10
CA GLU A 459 14.27 6.16 3.55
C GLU A 459 12.96 6.31 4.33
N ALA A 460 11.88 6.82 3.69
CA ALA A 460 10.56 6.97 4.30
C ALA A 460 9.69 5.72 4.21
N ASP A 461 8.94 5.41 5.27
CA ASP A 461 7.93 4.34 5.34
C ASP A 461 6.73 4.58 4.45
N ILE A 462 6.40 5.85 4.24
CA ILE A 462 5.35 6.30 3.33
C ILE A 462 5.97 7.29 2.35
N ALA A 463 6.08 6.87 1.09
CA ALA A 463 6.53 7.68 -0.03
C ALA A 463 5.48 7.62 -1.15
N PRO A 464 4.56 8.61 -1.26
CA PRO A 464 3.44 8.55 -2.19
C PRO A 464 3.84 8.51 -3.66
N ARG A 465 4.97 9.15 -4.04
CA ARG A 465 5.49 9.21 -5.42
C ARG A 465 4.53 9.78 -6.45
N LEU A 466 3.47 10.48 -6.01
CA LEU A 466 2.50 11.11 -6.91
C LEU A 466 3.10 12.30 -7.66
N LEU A 467 4.11 12.95 -7.06
CA LEU A 467 4.85 14.07 -7.65
C LEU A 467 6.20 13.64 -8.23
N ALA A 468 6.43 12.33 -8.40
CA ALA A 468 7.70 11.78 -8.87
C ALA A 468 7.84 11.74 -10.41
N ASP A 469 7.04 12.54 -11.14
CA ASP A 469 7.12 12.64 -12.59
C ASP A 469 8.41 13.38 -13.00
N PRO A 470 9.34 12.74 -13.74
CA PRO A 470 10.60 13.35 -14.14
C PRO A 470 10.42 14.53 -15.11
N ARG A 471 9.23 14.69 -15.70
CA ARG A 471 8.91 15.78 -16.64
C ARG A 471 8.01 16.85 -16.01
N SER A 472 7.73 16.77 -14.71
CA SER A 472 6.89 17.76 -14.02
C SER A 472 7.58 19.11 -13.85
N LEU A 473 8.92 19.14 -13.81
CA LEU A 473 9.70 20.37 -13.65
C LEU A 473 10.31 20.78 -14.99
N ARG A 474 10.18 22.05 -15.33
CA ARG A 474 10.91 22.69 -16.42
C ARG A 474 12.07 23.50 -15.86
N TRP A 475 13.16 23.51 -16.61
CA TRP A 475 14.42 24.13 -16.22
C TRP A 475 14.86 25.11 -17.30
N ASP A 476 15.35 26.26 -16.88
CA ASP A 476 15.99 27.24 -17.75
C ASP A 476 17.48 26.89 -17.86
N GLY A 477 17.91 26.30 -18.99
CA GLY A 477 19.31 26.00 -19.28
C GLY A 477 19.66 24.53 -19.53
N ASP A 478 20.94 24.19 -19.47
CA ASP A 478 21.50 22.92 -19.97
C ASP A 478 21.18 21.71 -19.06
N SER A 479 20.52 20.71 -19.65
CA SER A 479 19.72 19.67 -18.97
C SER A 479 20.51 18.58 -18.21
N ALA A 480 21.81 18.45 -18.46
CA ALA A 480 22.60 17.30 -17.98
C ALA A 480 22.72 17.18 -16.44
N ARG A 481 22.62 18.29 -15.70
CA ARG A 481 22.67 18.30 -14.21
C ARG A 481 21.31 18.04 -13.54
N THR A 482 20.24 17.98 -14.32
CA THR A 482 18.85 17.92 -13.81
C THR A 482 18.21 16.53 -13.92
N VAL A 483 18.93 15.59 -14.53
CA VAL A 483 18.48 14.20 -14.74
C VAL A 483 18.16 13.54 -13.40
N GLY A 484 16.90 13.17 -13.20
CA GLY A 484 16.41 12.48 -11.99
C GLY A 484 15.86 13.40 -10.89
N VAL A 485 15.85 14.72 -11.08
CA VAL A 485 15.19 15.67 -10.17
C VAL A 485 13.72 15.85 -10.60
N ASN A 486 12.80 15.71 -9.66
CA ASN A 486 11.35 15.86 -9.87
C ASN A 486 10.72 16.72 -8.77
N ALA A 487 9.41 16.93 -8.84
CA ALA A 487 8.71 17.81 -7.91
C ALA A 487 8.72 17.33 -6.44
N GLU A 488 9.04 16.06 -6.15
CA GLU A 488 9.27 15.63 -4.75
C GLU A 488 10.52 16.26 -4.13
N TYR A 489 11.43 16.83 -4.92
CA TYR A 489 12.60 17.54 -4.39
C TYR A 489 12.25 18.96 -3.91
N LEU A 490 11.04 19.45 -4.22
CA LEU A 490 10.54 20.74 -3.76
C LEU A 490 10.05 20.62 -2.31
N GLY A 491 10.97 20.84 -1.38
CA GLY A 491 10.66 20.99 0.04
C GLY A 491 10.28 19.69 0.78
N LEU A 492 10.34 18.52 0.14
CA LEU A 492 10.16 17.23 0.81
C LEU A 492 11.53 16.60 1.15
N SER A 493 11.69 16.19 2.41
CA SER A 493 12.91 15.55 2.90
C SER A 493 12.82 14.04 2.76
N ARG A 494 13.97 13.35 2.75
CA ARG A 494 14.02 11.87 2.66
C ARG A 494 13.21 11.22 3.77
N ARG A 495 13.36 11.76 4.97
CA ARG A 495 12.45 11.62 6.11
C ARG A 495 12.02 13.02 6.51
N HIS A 496 10.75 13.33 6.33
CA HIS A 496 10.23 14.68 6.56
C HIS A 496 9.47 14.75 7.87
N LEU A 497 8.62 13.76 8.15
CA LEU A 497 7.90 13.68 9.42
C LEU A 497 7.67 12.20 9.79
N CYS A 498 7.53 11.94 11.08
CA CYS A 498 7.23 10.66 11.68
C CYS A 498 5.82 10.70 12.26
N LEU A 499 5.00 9.72 11.92
CA LEU A 499 3.62 9.54 12.36
C LEU A 499 3.52 8.32 13.24
N GLN A 500 2.88 8.44 14.39
CA GLN A 500 2.56 7.30 15.24
C GLN A 500 1.12 7.40 15.71
N VAL A 501 0.36 6.34 15.51
CA VAL A 501 -0.97 6.22 16.08
C VAL A 501 -0.82 5.97 17.58
N ARG A 502 -1.44 6.80 18.41
CA ARG A 502 -1.60 6.58 19.85
C ARG A 502 -3.06 6.21 20.13
N ARG A 503 -3.46 6.09 21.40
CA ARG A 503 -4.76 5.54 21.80
C ARG A 503 -5.93 6.09 20.97
N ASP A 504 -6.11 7.41 20.97
CA ASP A 504 -7.23 8.08 20.28
C ASP A 504 -6.78 9.20 19.32
N ASP A 505 -5.48 9.50 19.30
CA ASP A 505 -4.88 10.61 18.56
C ASP A 505 -3.64 10.17 17.77
N TRP A 506 -3.15 11.06 16.92
CA TRP A 506 -1.89 10.92 16.22
C TRP A 506 -0.79 11.69 16.93
N TRP A 507 0.36 11.07 17.07
CA TRP A 507 1.59 11.77 17.40
C TRP A 507 2.38 12.04 16.12
N VAL A 508 2.78 13.29 15.94
CA VAL A 508 3.48 13.78 14.76
C VAL A 508 4.80 14.39 15.21
N GLN A 509 5.90 13.96 14.59
CA GLN A 509 7.22 14.52 14.84
C GLN A 509 7.84 14.97 13.52
N LEU A 510 8.33 16.19 13.45
CA LEU A 510 9.13 16.70 12.36
C LEU A 510 10.53 16.08 12.37
N GLU A 511 10.91 15.44 11.26
CA GLU A 511 12.25 14.88 11.05
C GLU A 511 13.07 15.74 10.07
N SER A 512 12.41 16.62 9.31
CA SER A 512 13.09 17.55 8.43
C SER A 512 13.88 18.59 9.21
N GLN A 513 15.09 18.87 8.74
CA GLN A 513 15.92 19.96 9.24
C GLN A 513 15.72 21.26 8.45
N ASN A 514 15.07 21.19 7.29
CA ASN A 514 15.07 22.27 6.31
C ASN A 514 13.69 22.88 6.09
N MET A 515 12.62 22.10 6.31
CA MET A 515 11.27 22.51 5.96
C MET A 515 10.32 22.22 7.12
N PRO A 516 9.41 23.15 7.45
CA PRO A 516 8.42 22.93 8.50
C PRO A 516 7.26 22.04 8.02
N VAL A 517 6.49 21.54 8.99
CA VAL A 517 5.19 20.90 8.76
C VAL A 517 4.09 21.78 9.33
N TYR A 518 3.06 22.05 8.54
CA TYR A 518 1.92 22.86 8.97
C TYR A 518 0.73 21.96 9.30
N ARG A 519 0.11 22.20 10.45
CA ARG A 519 -1.11 21.51 10.87
C ARG A 519 -2.29 22.39 10.59
N LEU A 520 -3.25 21.88 9.81
CA LEU A 520 -4.47 22.59 9.46
C LEU A 520 -5.70 21.86 9.97
N ALA A 521 -6.77 22.63 10.22
CA ALA A 521 -8.11 22.08 10.32
C ALA A 521 -8.56 21.58 8.95
N LEU A 522 -9.63 20.76 8.92
CA LEU A 522 -10.21 20.27 7.66
C LEU A 522 -10.71 21.41 6.74
N THR A 523 -11.02 22.57 7.33
CA THR A 523 -11.40 23.81 6.65
C THR A 523 -10.21 24.54 6.00
N GLY A 524 -8.97 24.15 6.32
CA GLY A 524 -7.74 24.78 5.84
C GLY A 524 -7.17 25.84 6.79
N GLU A 525 -7.80 26.11 7.92
CA GLU A 525 -7.29 27.06 8.94
C GLU A 525 -6.05 26.49 9.64
N LEU A 526 -5.07 27.35 9.93
CA LEU A 526 -3.86 26.93 10.62
C LEU A 526 -4.14 26.62 12.10
N LEU A 527 -3.73 25.44 12.55
CA LEU A 527 -3.78 25.01 13.95
C LEU A 527 -2.43 25.17 14.63
N ASP A 528 -1.35 24.77 13.97
CA ASP A 528 0.00 24.71 14.55
C ASP A 528 1.09 24.61 13.47
N VAL A 529 2.33 24.92 13.83
CA VAL A 529 3.51 24.82 12.95
C VAL A 529 4.62 24.05 13.67
N LEU A 530 5.04 22.94 13.08
CA LEU A 530 6.24 22.23 13.48
C LEU A 530 7.43 22.80 12.71
N SER A 531 8.36 23.42 13.43
CA SER A 531 9.53 24.10 12.87
C SER A 531 10.83 23.39 13.29
N PRO A 532 11.79 23.21 12.36
CA PRO A 532 13.08 22.63 12.69
C PRO A 532 13.76 23.38 13.85
N GLY A 533 14.29 22.64 14.82
CA GLY A 533 15.06 23.19 15.95
C GLY A 533 14.26 23.91 17.05
N VAL A 534 12.95 24.16 16.87
CA VAL A 534 12.13 24.90 17.85
C VAL A 534 10.99 24.06 18.40
N ASN A 535 10.05 23.67 17.55
CA ASN A 535 8.90 22.87 17.92
C ASN A 535 8.79 21.71 16.94
N THR A 536 9.29 20.54 17.33
CA THR A 536 9.45 19.42 16.41
C THR A 536 8.45 18.30 16.64
N ALA A 537 7.54 18.40 17.62
CA ALA A 537 6.55 17.35 17.84
C ALA A 537 5.24 17.91 18.38
N ALA A 538 4.12 17.34 17.94
CA ALA A 538 2.81 17.66 18.45
C ALA A 538 1.86 16.46 18.42
N THR A 539 0.76 16.59 19.16
CA THR A 539 -0.38 15.67 19.08
C THR A 539 -1.41 16.26 18.12
N ALA A 540 -1.88 15.45 17.17
CA ALA A 540 -2.84 15.80 16.14
C ALA A 540 -4.07 14.91 16.21
N LYS A 541 -5.25 15.50 16.04
CA LYS A 541 -6.51 14.76 16.07
C LYS A 541 -6.82 14.12 14.72
N PRO A 542 -7.58 13.01 14.71
CA PRO A 542 -8.21 12.53 13.49
C PRO A 542 -9.02 13.64 12.80
N GLY A 543 -8.91 13.72 11.47
CA GLY A 543 -9.55 14.74 10.63
C GLY A 543 -8.70 16.01 10.42
N GLU A 544 -7.61 16.21 11.17
CA GLU A 544 -6.65 17.27 10.90
C GLU A 544 -5.83 16.98 9.64
N LEU A 545 -5.34 18.04 9.01
CA LEU A 545 -4.48 17.99 7.84
C LEU A 545 -3.03 18.33 8.23
N LEU A 546 -2.07 17.67 7.60
CA LEU A 546 -0.64 17.96 7.69
C LEU A 546 -0.12 18.35 6.31
N VAL A 547 0.55 19.49 6.21
CA VAL A 547 1.22 19.92 4.98
C VAL A 547 2.72 19.67 5.12
N ALA A 548 3.24 18.81 4.24
CA ALA A 548 4.62 18.30 4.29
C ALA A 548 5.20 18.21 2.88
N GLY A 549 6.16 19.08 2.57
CA GLY A 549 6.64 19.26 1.19
C GLY A 549 5.46 19.53 0.24
N GLY A 550 5.44 18.87 -0.92
CA GLY A 550 4.34 19.02 -1.89
C GLY A 550 3.01 18.34 -1.52
N TYR A 551 2.84 17.78 -0.31
CA TYR A 551 1.68 16.95 0.04
C TYR A 551 0.83 17.54 1.16
N VAL A 552 -0.50 17.35 1.05
CA VAL A 552 -1.46 17.56 2.13
C VAL A 552 -2.02 16.22 2.57
N LEU A 553 -1.80 15.85 3.83
CA LEU A 553 -2.15 14.57 4.42
C LEU A 553 -3.32 14.74 5.39
N ALA A 554 -4.42 14.03 5.19
CA ALA A 554 -5.49 13.93 6.17
C ALA A 554 -5.27 12.74 7.10
N LEU A 555 -5.31 13.00 8.41
CA LEU A 555 -5.20 11.98 9.44
C LEU A 555 -6.54 11.27 9.61
N GLY A 556 -6.58 9.96 9.38
CA GLY A 556 -7.79 9.17 9.48
C GLY A 556 -8.20 8.87 10.92
N ALA A 557 -9.42 8.36 11.07
CA ALA A 557 -9.93 7.87 12.34
C ALA A 557 -9.03 6.76 12.92
N VAL A 558 -8.87 6.81 14.24
CA VAL A 558 -8.19 5.80 15.03
C VAL A 558 -9.28 4.88 15.59
N GLU A 559 -9.83 3.98 14.75
CA GLU A 559 -10.87 3.00 15.14
C GLU A 559 -10.32 1.77 15.86
#